data_AF-A0A0G1LAJ1-F1
#
_entry.id   AF-A0A0G1LAJ1-F1
#
_cell.length_a   1.000
_cell.length_b   1.000
_cell.length_c   1.000
_cell.angle_alpha   90.00
_cell.angle_beta   90.00
_cell.angle_gamma   90.00
#
_symmetry.space_group_name_H-M   'P 1'
#
loop_
_entity.id
_entity.type
_entity.pdbx_description
1 polymer ?
#
loop_
_entity_poly.entity_id
_entity_poly.type
_entity_poly.pdbx_seq_one_letter_code
_entity_poly.pdbx_strand_id
1 'polypeptide(L)'
;MPYDPRPVSEGGNSGIDERFSRKAPSGKFRVVMVDTFDGTDSVVGDYTRRGAQRVAKKKGGEMTKMYVYNDEGKCVGETGTF
;
A
#
# COMPACT_ATOMS: atom_id res chain seq x y z
N MET A 1 -13.29 28.71 12.19
CA MET A 1 -12.43 27.53 11.93
C MET A 1 -11.18 28.04 11.25
N PRO A 2 -9.97 27.90 11.80
CA PRO A 2 -8.78 28.41 11.14
C PRO A 2 -8.37 27.49 9.98
N TYR A 3 -8.09 28.10 8.84
CA TYR A 3 -7.58 27.50 7.62
C TYR A 3 -6.07 27.22 7.79
N ASP A 4 -5.63 25.98 7.52
CA ASP A 4 -4.22 25.55 7.58
C ASP A 4 -3.58 25.64 6.17
N PRO A 5 -2.64 26.56 5.92
CA PRO A 5 -2.16 26.93 4.59
C PRO A 5 -0.94 26.14 4.12
N ARG A 6 -0.88 24.82 4.37
CA ARG A 6 0.29 24.03 3.92
C ARG A 6 0.22 23.73 2.41
N PRO A 7 1.34 23.87 1.68
CA PRO A 7 1.37 23.73 0.23
C PRO A 7 1.02 22.31 -0.20
N VAL A 8 0.04 22.19 -1.10
CA VAL A 8 -0.22 20.95 -1.85
C VAL A 8 0.98 20.68 -2.75
N SER A 9 1.80 19.70 -2.36
CA SER A 9 2.95 19.25 -3.13
C SER A 9 2.50 18.75 -4.51
N GLU A 10 2.85 19.47 -5.57
CA GLU A 10 2.57 19.15 -6.98
C GLU A 10 3.49 18.04 -7.55
N GLY A 11 4.14 17.25 -6.69
CA GLY A 11 4.92 16.06 -7.04
C GLY A 11 4.51 14.87 -6.17
N GLY A 12 3.20 14.61 -6.12
CA GLY A 12 2.52 13.82 -5.10
C GLY A 12 3.10 12.42 -4.85
N ASN A 13 3.82 12.31 -3.73
CA ASN A 13 3.98 11.09 -2.94
C ASN A 13 2.61 10.49 -2.60
N SER A 14 2.05 9.69 -3.51
CA SER A 14 0.69 9.11 -3.34
C SER A 14 0.61 7.99 -2.30
N GLY A 15 1.59 7.89 -1.41
CA GLY A 15 1.95 6.67 -0.74
C GLY A 15 1.69 6.61 0.77
N ILE A 16 2.38 7.44 1.54
CA ILE A 16 2.47 7.19 3.00
C ILE A 16 2.22 8.43 3.85
N ASP A 17 2.05 9.60 3.25
CA ASP A 17 1.83 10.83 4.01
C ASP A 17 0.33 11.12 4.20
N GLU A 18 -0.06 11.07 5.47
CA GLU A 18 -1.26 11.63 6.12
C GLU A 18 -2.67 11.19 5.66
N ARG A 19 -2.86 10.44 4.56
CA ARG A 19 -4.22 9.98 4.12
C ARG A 19 -4.45 8.48 3.97
N PHE A 20 -3.43 7.63 4.07
CA PHE A 20 -3.58 6.21 3.79
C PHE A 20 -3.33 5.27 4.99
N SER A 21 -4.42 4.63 5.42
CA SER A 21 -4.47 3.46 6.31
C SER A 21 -3.61 2.28 5.85
N ARG A 22 -2.45 1.96 6.42
CA ARG A 22 -1.86 0.61 6.21
C ARG A 22 -2.72 -0.51 6.83
N LYS A 23 -3.61 -0.17 7.75
CA LYS A 23 -4.52 -1.12 8.39
C LYS A 23 -5.60 -1.56 7.42
N ALA A 24 -5.72 -2.86 7.24
CA ALA A 24 -6.86 -3.45 6.57
C ALA A 24 -8.13 -3.33 7.45
N PRO A 25 -9.34 -3.41 6.87
CA PRO A 25 -10.56 -3.64 7.65
C PRO A 25 -10.44 -4.95 8.46
N SER A 26 -11.12 -5.02 9.61
CA SER A 26 -11.11 -6.19 10.49
C SER A 26 -11.38 -7.50 9.72
N GLY A 27 -10.51 -8.50 9.92
CA GLY A 27 -10.60 -9.80 9.24
C GLY A 27 -10.20 -9.81 7.75
N LYS A 28 -9.73 -8.67 7.20
CA LYS A 28 -9.21 -8.56 5.84
C LYS A 28 -7.71 -8.24 5.84
N PHE A 29 -7.13 -8.27 4.65
CA PHE A 29 -5.74 -7.99 4.37
C PHE A 29 -5.64 -6.99 3.23
N ARG A 30 -4.89 -5.93 3.45
CA ARG A 30 -4.70 -4.82 2.52
C ARG A 30 -3.45 -5.07 1.69
N VAL A 31 -3.59 -5.05 0.38
CA VAL A 31 -2.46 -5.19 -0.55
C VAL A 31 -2.04 -3.79 -0.97
N VAL A 32 -0.76 -3.47 -0.76
CA VAL A 32 -0.12 -2.22 -1.16
C VAL A 32 0.95 -2.55 -2.18
N MET A 33 0.91 -1.88 -3.32
CA MET A 33 1.94 -1.91 -4.33
C MET A 33 2.91 -0.78 -4.06
N VAL A 34 4.20 -1.06 -4.12
CA VAL A 34 5.27 -0.07 -4.09
C VAL A 34 6.01 -0.20 -5.41
N ASP A 35 5.92 0.84 -6.23
CA ASP A 35 6.77 0.98 -7.40
C ASP A 35 8.17 1.39 -6.90
N THR A 36 9.16 0.57 -7.22
CA THR A 36 10.53 0.77 -6.72
C THR A 36 11.33 1.76 -7.58
N PHE A 37 10.77 2.20 -8.70
CA PHE A 37 11.41 3.16 -9.60
C PHE A 37 11.24 4.61 -9.11
N ASP A 38 10.03 4.96 -8.69
CA ASP A 38 9.68 6.30 -8.20
C ASP A 38 9.41 6.35 -6.68
N GLY A 39 9.36 5.18 -6.03
CA GLY A 39 9.08 5.06 -4.61
C GLY A 39 7.60 5.31 -4.26
N THR A 40 6.73 5.39 -5.25
CA THR A 40 5.30 5.62 -5.05
C THR A 40 4.64 4.34 -4.60
N ASP A 41 3.78 4.44 -3.58
CA ASP A 41 2.94 3.33 -3.17
C ASP A 41 1.45 3.59 -3.36
N SER A 42 0.70 2.52 -3.52
CA SER A 42 -0.72 2.57 -3.85
C SER A 42 -1.46 1.35 -3.31
N VAL A 43 -2.72 1.57 -2.93
CA VAL A 43 -3.64 0.51 -2.49
C VAL A 43 -4.12 -0.27 -3.69
N VAL A 44 -3.81 -1.56 -3.72
CA VAL A 44 -4.40 -2.45 -4.71
C VAL A 44 -5.82 -2.85 -4.30
N GLY A 45 -6.03 -3.11 -3.00
CA GLY A 45 -7.34 -3.42 -2.45
C GLY A 45 -7.29 -4.27 -1.17
N ASP A 46 -8.48 -4.50 -0.61
CA ASP A 46 -8.66 -5.30 0.61
C ASP A 46 -9.25 -6.66 0.27
N TYR A 47 -8.56 -7.74 0.66
CA TYR A 47 -8.90 -9.11 0.31
C TYR A 47 -8.87 -10.03 1.54
N THR A 48 -9.37 -11.25 1.41
CA THR A 48 -9.07 -12.31 2.38
C THR A 48 -7.59 -12.69 2.31
N ARG A 49 -7.02 -13.31 3.35
CA ARG A 49 -5.59 -13.69 3.39
C ARG A 49 -5.11 -14.39 2.12
N ARG A 50 -5.87 -15.39 1.66
CA ARG A 50 -5.57 -16.16 0.44
C ARG A 50 -5.70 -15.29 -0.83
N GLY A 51 -6.72 -14.43 -0.88
CA GLY A 51 -6.91 -13.50 -1.99
C GLY A 51 -5.77 -12.48 -2.09
N ALA A 52 -5.37 -11.89 -0.95
CA ALA A 52 -4.29 -10.92 -0.86
C ALA A 52 -2.96 -11.51 -1.35
N GLN A 53 -2.60 -12.73 -0.88
CA GLN A 53 -1.40 -13.42 -1.35
C GLN A 53 -1.45 -13.73 -2.85
N ARG A 54 -2.61 -14.12 -3.39
CA ARG A 54 -2.77 -14.38 -4.83
C ARG A 54 -2.61 -13.10 -5.65
N VAL A 55 -3.20 -11.99 -5.21
CA VAL A 55 -3.10 -10.69 -5.88
C VAL A 55 -1.69 -10.16 -5.82
N ALA A 56 -1.04 -10.21 -4.65
CA ALA A 56 0.35 -9.83 -4.47
C ALA A 56 1.24 -10.64 -5.42
N LYS A 57 1.14 -11.98 -5.45
CA LYS A 57 1.91 -12.85 -6.37
C LYS A 57 1.62 -12.60 -7.84
N LYS A 58 0.39 -12.25 -8.21
CA LYS A 58 0.01 -12.02 -9.60
C LYS A 58 0.53 -10.68 -10.12
N LYS A 59 0.56 -9.66 -9.26
CA LYS A 59 0.93 -8.29 -9.66
C LYS A 59 2.36 -7.90 -9.27
N GLY A 60 2.96 -8.58 -8.29
CA GLY A 60 4.36 -8.38 -7.93
C GLY A 60 5.26 -8.99 -8.98
N GLY A 61 6.39 -8.34 -9.22
CA GLY A 61 7.31 -8.70 -10.28
C GLY A 61 8.65 -7.99 -10.09
N GLU A 62 9.40 -7.89 -11.18
CA GLU A 62 10.64 -7.13 -11.23
C GLU A 62 10.31 -5.62 -11.16
N MET A 63 10.99 -4.90 -10.25
CA MET A 63 10.78 -3.48 -9.96
C MET A 63 9.43 -3.10 -9.35
N THR A 64 8.57 -4.07 -9.01
CA THR A 64 7.28 -3.83 -8.35
C THR A 64 7.17 -4.69 -7.10
N LYS A 65 7.30 -4.06 -5.94
CA LYS A 65 7.08 -4.74 -4.65
C LYS A 65 5.61 -4.67 -4.25
N MET A 66 5.14 -5.76 -3.65
CA MET A 66 3.81 -5.88 -3.09
C MET A 66 3.94 -6.23 -1.63
N TYR A 67 3.23 -5.48 -0.77
CA TYR A 67 3.14 -5.72 0.65
C TYR A 67 1.70 -6.07 1.03
N VAL A 68 1.56 -6.98 1.98
CA VAL A 68 0.27 -7.41 2.51
C VAL A 68 0.21 -7.06 3.98
N TYR A 69 -0.72 -6.18 4.35
CA TYR A 69 -0.92 -5.74 5.72
C TYR A 69 -2.18 -6.35 6.32
N ASN A 70 -2.15 -6.66 7.62
CA ASN A 70 -3.32 -7.09 8.37
C ASN A 70 -4.12 -5.88 8.92
N ASP A 71 -5.16 -6.17 9.70
CA ASP A 71 -6.01 -5.21 10.40
C ASP A 71 -5.30 -4.44 11.52
N GLU A 72 -4.20 -4.98 12.04
CA GLU A 72 -3.29 -4.25 12.93
C GLU A 72 -2.34 -3.30 12.17
N GLY A 73 -2.28 -3.40 10.83
CA GLY A 73 -1.34 -2.66 10.00
C GLY A 73 0.07 -3.24 9.99
N LYS A 74 0.24 -4.47 10.46
CA LYS A 74 1.49 -5.23 10.37
C LYS A 74 1.61 -5.87 8.99
N CYS A 75 2.80 -5.78 8.40
CA CYS A 75 3.13 -6.52 7.20
C CYS A 75 3.20 -8.01 7.54
N VAL A 76 2.38 -8.82 6.87
CA VAL A 76 2.31 -10.28 7.06
C VAL A 76 2.81 -11.05 5.83
N GLY A 77 3.23 -10.33 4.79
CA GLY A 77 3.79 -10.93 3.59
C GLY A 77 4.22 -9.88 2.58
N GLU A 78 5.24 -10.22 1.81
CA GLU A 78 5.74 -9.40 0.71
C GLU A 78 6.05 -10.28 -0.50
N THR A 79 6.04 -9.67 -1.68
CA THR A 79 6.40 -10.31 -2.94
C THR A 79 6.97 -9.27 -3.91
N GLY A 80 7.76 -9.72 -4.88
CA GLY A 80 8.42 -8.85 -5.86
C GLY A 80 9.88 -8.64 -5.52
N THR A 81 10.65 -8.29 -6.52
CA THR A 81 12.10 -8.09 -6.42
C THR A 81 12.46 -6.73 -6.99
N PHE A 82 13.54 -6.16 -6.48
CA PHE A 82 14.17 -4.94 -7.01
C PHE A 82 15.52 -5.32 -7.60
#